data_AF-A0A538G8Z7-F1
#
_entry.id   AF-A0A538G8Z7-F1
#
_cell.length_a   1.000
_cell.length_b   1.000
_cell.length_c   1.000
_cell.angle_alpha   90.00
_cell.angle_beta   90.00
_cell.angle_gamma   90.00
#
_symmetry.space_group_name_H-M   'P 1'
#
loop_
_entity.id
_entity.type
_entity.pdbx_description
1 polymer ?
#
loop_
_entity_poly.entity_id
_entity_poly.type
_entity_poly.pdbx_seq_one_letter_code
_entity_poly.pdbx_strand_id
1 'polypeptide(L)' 'MRRSLRPDSPVVIVVNDRREVYPKILERASLREERRHQRHVNRRTGRRAGEYYEDVIVCRFTSGTKA' A
#
# COMPACT_ATOMS: atom_id res chain seq x y z
N MET A 1 -3.24 18.36 14.59
CA MET A 1 -3.48 16.97 14.15
C MET A 1 -2.44 16.07 14.80
N ARG A 2 -2.83 15.12 15.66
CA ARG A 2 -1.89 14.16 16.27
C ARG A 2 -1.44 13.17 15.19
N ARG A 3 -0.12 12.96 15.04
CA ARG A 3 0.40 11.93 14.13
C ARG A 3 0.19 10.56 14.78
N SER A 4 -0.49 9.65 14.08
CA SER A 4 -0.74 8.28 14.54
C SER A 4 0.48 7.37 14.41
N LEU A 5 1.54 7.82 13.72
CA LEU A 5 2.74 7.06 13.42
C LEU A 5 3.99 7.81 13.89
N ARG A 6 5.01 7.06 14.32
CA ARG A 6 6.33 7.63 14.61
C ARG A 6 6.95 8.14 13.29
N PRO A 7 7.82 9.16 13.35
CA PRO A 7 8.62 9.57 12.19
C PRO A 7 9.28 8.36 11.52
N ASP A 8 9.31 8.39 10.18
CA ASP A 8 9.87 7.36 9.32
C ASP A 8 9.29 5.95 9.50
N SER A 9 8.15 5.76 10.16
CA SER A 9 7.53 4.44 10.26
C SER A 9 7.13 3.92 8.87
N PRO A 10 7.35 2.63 8.56
CA PRO A 10 6.82 2.03 7.35
C PRO A 10 5.29 1.96 7.42
N VAL A 11 4.66 2.16 6.28
CA VAL A 11 3.23 1.95 6.05
C VAL A 11 3.10 0.81 5.05
N VAL A 12 2.37 -0.24 5.44
CA VAL A 12 2.12 -1.42 4.61
C VAL A 12 0.65 -1.42 4.21
N ILE A 13 0.39 -1.40 2.91
CA ILE A 13 -0.95 -1.38 2.33
C ILE A 13 -1.15 -2.68 1.56
N VAL A 14 -2.22 -3.41 1.90
CA VAL A 14 -2.63 -4.61 1.16
C VAL A 14 -3.87 -4.25 0.35
N VAL A 15 -3.80 -4.36 -0.97
CA VAL A 15 -4.89 -3.93 -1.84
C VAL A 15 -4.95 -4.71 -3.15
N ASN A 16 -6.15 -4.88 -3.69
CA ASN A 16 -6.34 -5.32 -5.06
C ASN A 16 -6.49 -4.08 -5.97
N ASP A 17 -5.37 -3.48 -6.39
CA ASP A 17 -5.36 -2.24 -7.18
C ASP A 17 -5.63 -2.47 -8.68
N ARG A 18 -6.81 -2.99 -9.02
CA ARG A 18 -7.19 -3.33 -10.40
C ARG A 18 -7.24 -2.15 -11.38
N ARG A 19 -7.27 -0.92 -10.87
CA ARG A 19 -7.43 0.30 -11.66
C ARG A 19 -6.21 1.21 -11.57
N GLU A 20 -5.12 0.72 -10.99
CA GLU A 20 -3.86 1.46 -10.83
C GLU A 20 -4.07 2.86 -10.20
N VAL A 21 -4.93 2.94 -9.18
CA VAL A 21 -5.25 4.23 -8.52
C VAL A 21 -4.28 4.56 -7.40
N TYR A 22 -3.58 3.58 -6.85
CA TYR A 22 -2.68 3.81 -5.71
C TYR A 22 -1.49 4.72 -6.02
N PRO A 23 -0.85 4.71 -7.21
CA PRO A 23 0.21 5.67 -7.50
C PRO A 23 -0.19 7.12 -7.23
N LYS A 24 -1.39 7.54 -7.66
CA LYS A 24 -1.89 8.90 -7.44
C LYS A 24 -2.33 9.17 -6.01
N ILE A 25 -2.86 8.15 -5.32
CA ILE A 25 -3.23 8.25 -3.90
C ILE A 25 -1.98 8.46 -3.04
N LEU A 26 -0.93 7.68 -3.28
CA LEU A 26 0.33 7.77 -2.54
C LEU A 26 0.98 9.15 -2.72
N GLU A 27 1.04 9.65 -3.96
CA GLU A 27 1.52 11.00 -4.26
C GLU A 27 0.76 12.06 -3.46
N ARG A 28 -0.58 12.06 -3.52
CA ARG A 28 -1.43 13.02 -2.79
C ARG A 28 -1.32 12.88 -1.27
N ALA A 29 -1.04 11.68 -0.78
CA ALA A 29 -0.86 11.39 0.63
C ALA A 29 0.55 11.69 1.14
N SER A 30 1.46 12.19 0.30
CA SER A 30 2.88 12.37 0.64
C SER A 30 3.53 11.06 1.12
N LEU A 31 3.19 9.95 0.47
CA LEU A 31 3.78 8.64 0.67
C LEU A 31 4.64 8.28 -0.54
N ARG A 32 5.86 7.83 -0.27
CA ARG A 32 6.77 7.28 -1.27
C ARG A 32 6.72 5.76 -1.20
N GLU A 33 6.38 5.12 -2.31
CA GLU A 33 6.49 3.67 -2.47
C GLU A 33 7.97 3.26 -2.46
N GLU A 34 8.31 2.29 -1.60
CA GLU A 34 9.65 1.71 -1.52
C GLU A 34 9.71 0.35 -2.22
N ARG A 35 8.65 -0.45 -2.07
CA ARG A 35 8.55 -1.80 -2.63
C ARG A 35 7.09 -2.16 -2.88
N ARG A 36 6.86 -3.00 -3.89
CA ARG A 36 5.58 -3.65 -4.14
C ARG A 36 5.80 -5.13 -4.38
N HIS A 37 4.96 -5.93 -3.73
CA HIS A 37 4.93 -7.38 -3.93
C HIS A 37 3.54 -7.77 -4.39
N GLN A 38 3.45 -8.58 -5.44
CA GLN A 38 2.19 -9.21 -5.79
C GLN A 38 2.12 -10.59 -5.12
N ARG A 39 1.01 -10.89 -4.46
CA ARG A 39 0.80 -12.19 -3.82
C ARG A 39 -0.50 -12.84 -4.29
N HIS A 40 -0.46 -14.15 -4.47
CA HIS A 40 -1.67 -14.95 -4.62
C HIS A 40 -2.34 -15.14 -3.26
N VAL A 41 -3.66 -15.02 -3.20
CA VAL A 41 -4.43 -15.20 -1.97
C VAL A 41 -4.94 -16.63 -1.88
N ASN A 42 -4.54 -17.32 -0.81
CA ASN A 42 -5.00 -18.66 -0.52
C ASN A 42 -6.52 -18.70 -0.31
N ARG A 43 -7.18 -19.65 -0.96
CA ARG A 43 -8.62 -19.86 -0.81
C ARG A 43 -8.91 -20.54 0.53
N ARG A 44 -9.47 -19.78 1.49
CA ARG A 44 -9.95 -20.36 2.76
C ARG A 44 -11.43 -20.74 2.74
N THR A 45 -12.22 -20.17 1.82
CA THR A 45 -13.64 -20.52 1.61
C THR A 45 -13.92 -20.49 0.10
N GLY A 46 -14.51 -21.56 -0.45
CA GLY A 46 -14.67 -21.78 -1.90
C GLY A 46 -15.64 -20.85 -2.64
N ARG A 47 -15.83 -19.61 -2.17
CA ARG A 47 -16.82 -18.64 -2.68
C ARG A 47 -16.41 -17.90 -3.95
N ARG A 48 -15.19 -18.09 -4.46
CA ARG A 48 -14.70 -17.44 -5.70
C ARG A 48 -14.12 -18.49 -6.63
N ALA A 49 -14.50 -18.41 -7.92
CA ALA A 49 -14.13 -19.38 -8.94
C ALA A 49 -12.77 -19.09 -9.63
N GLY A 50 -12.19 -17.88 -9.53
CA GLY A 50 -10.89 -17.52 -10.15
C GLY A 50 -9.70 -17.29 -9.20
N GLU A 51 -8.49 -17.26 -9.75
CA GLU A 51 -7.29 -16.81 -9.05
C GLU A 51 -7.48 -15.37 -8.56
N TYR A 52 -6.93 -15.06 -7.39
CA TYR A 52 -7.06 -13.74 -6.80
C TYR A 52 -5.71 -13.28 -6.25
N TYR A 53 -5.27 -12.14 -6.74
CA TYR A 53 -4.00 -11.52 -6.39
C TYR A 53 -4.21 -10.19 -5.69
N GLU A 54 -3.32 -9.85 -4.79
CA GLU A 54 -3.26 -8.55 -4.13
C GLU A 54 -1.84 -8.00 -4.20
N ASP A 55 -1.73 -6.68 -4.25
CA ASP A 55 -0.49 -5.96 -4.05
C ASP A 55 -0.28 -5.69 -2.55
N VAL A 56 0.95 -5.91 -2.10
CA VAL A 56 1.47 -5.46 -0.81
C VAL A 56 2.45 -4.32 -1.11
N ILE A 57 2.00 -3.10 -0.84
CA ILE A 57 2.76 -1.87 -1.08
C ILE A 57 3.40 -1.44 0.24
N VAL A 58 4.73 -1.34 0.24
CA VAL A 58 5.51 -0.81 1.36
C VAL A 58 5.89 0.62 1.03
N CYS A 59 5.52 1.56 1.90
CA CYS A 59 5.77 2.97 1.70
C CYS A 59 6.21 3.67 2.98
N ARG A 60 6.75 4.88 2.83
CA ARG A 60 7.05 5.80 3.95
C ARG A 60 6.54 7.18 3.61
N PHE A 61 6.21 7.96 4.65
CA PHE A 61 5.97 9.37 4.43
C PHE A 61 7.22 10.03 3.86
N THR A 62 7.04 10.88 2.87
CA THR A 62 8.11 11.79 2.47
C THR A 62 8.39 12.68 3.68
N SER A 63 9.57 12.55 4.26
CA SER A 63 10.07 13.52 5.21
C SER A 63 10.14 14.84 4.45
N GLY A 64 9.14 15.70 4.63
CA GLY A 64 9.20 17.06 4.11
C GLY A 64 10.52 17.64 4.58
N THR A 65 11.42 17.93 3.64
CA THR A 65 12.64 18.67 3.90
C THR A 65 12.22 19.92 4.67
N LYS A 66 12.61 20.03 5.94
CA LYS A 66 12.72 21.32 6.59
C LYS A 66 13.78 22.08 5.80
N ALA A 67 13.35 22.94 4.90
CA ALA A 67 14.10 24.10 4.44
C ALA A 67 13.31 25.33 4.91
#